data_AF-A0A6L5HI22-F1
#
_entry.id   AF-A0A6L5HI22-F1
#
_cell.length_a   1.000
_cell.length_b   1.000
_cell.length_c   1.000
_cell.angle_alpha   90.00
_cell.angle_beta   90.00
_cell.angle_gamma   90.00
#
_symmetry.space_group_name_H-M   'P 1'
#
loop_
_entity.id
_entity.type
_entity.pdbx_description
1 polymer ?
#
loop_
_entity_poly.entity_id
_entity_poly.type
_entity_poly.pdbx_seq_one_letter_code
_entity_poly.pdbx_strand_id
1 'polypeptide(L)' 'MTAEQDAAAYQLLEIYADILERTHGPCLAGREALMDWLSDQFLRLARLDVPDQAAGSMIDTAYLLWQVEAAGLSDADE' A
#
# COMPACT_ATOMS: atom_id res chain seq x y z
N MET A 1 15.74 4.18 16.54
CA MET A 1 14.71 3.20 16.12
C MET A 1 15.42 1.86 16.07
N THR A 2 15.00 0.91 16.90
CA THR A 2 15.69 -0.36 17.15
C THR A 2 15.41 -1.33 16.00
N ALA A 3 16.37 -2.16 15.60
CA ALA A 3 16.21 -3.14 14.50
C ALA A 3 14.98 -4.06 14.66
N GLU A 4 14.55 -4.33 15.90
CA GLU A 4 13.34 -5.09 16.21
C GLU A 4 12.04 -4.37 15.86
N GLN A 5 12.01 -3.03 15.97
CA GLN A 5 10.83 -2.23 15.56
C GLN A 5 10.68 -2.22 14.04
N ASP A 6 11.81 -2.21 13.33
CA ASP A 6 11.86 -2.25 11.87
C ASP A 6 11.34 -3.60 11.35
N ALA A 7 11.75 -4.70 11.99
CA ALA A 7 11.29 -6.04 11.64
C ALA A 7 9.78 -6.25 11.90
N ALA A 8 9.25 -5.70 12.99
CA ALA A 8 7.81 -5.80 13.29
C ALA A 8 6.96 -4.97 12.31
N ALA A 9 7.42 -3.76 11.95
CA ALA A 9 6.78 -2.93 10.94
C ALA A 9 6.80 -3.63 9.57
N TYR A 10 7.94 -4.21 9.20
CA TYR A 10 8.08 -4.95 7.95
C TYR A 10 7.10 -6.13 7.86
N GLN A 11 7.00 -6.96 8.91
CA GLN A 11 6.04 -8.07 8.95
C GLN A 11 4.59 -7.60 8.82
N LEU A 12 4.23 -6.47 9.43
CA LEU A 12 2.88 -5.91 9.31
C LEU A 12 2.59 -5.47 7.87
N LEU A 13 3.55 -4.81 7.21
CA LEU A 13 3.44 -4.44 5.80
C LEU A 13 3.32 -5.67 4.90
N GLU A 14 4.06 -6.75 5.19
CA GLU A 14 3.96 -8.00 4.42
C GLU A 14 2.58 -8.64 4.52
N ILE A 15 2.01 -8.69 5.73
CA ILE A 15 0.65 -9.19 5.95
C ILE A 15 -0.35 -8.32 5.18
N TYR A 16 -0.21 -7.01 5.25
CA TYR A 16 -1.12 -6.08 4.56
C TYR A 16 -1.05 -6.22 3.05
N ALA A 17 0.17 -6.34 2.51
CA ALA A 17 0.41 -6.55 1.10
C ALA A 17 -0.19 -7.89 0.62
N ASP A 18 -0.08 -8.97 1.39
CA ASP A 18 -0.73 -10.26 1.06
C ASP A 18 -2.26 -10.14 1.08
N ILE A 19 -2.85 -9.40 2.03
CA ILE A 19 -4.29 -9.13 2.06
C ILE A 19 -4.73 -8.34 0.82
N LEU A 20 -4.00 -7.30 0.44
CA LEU A 20 -4.29 -6.49 -0.75
C LEU A 20 -4.24 -7.34 -2.02
N GLU A 21 -3.18 -8.14 -2.18
CA GLU A 21 -3.02 -9.00 -3.37
C GLU A 21 -4.10 -10.08 -3.44
N ARG A 22 -4.55 -10.62 -2.30
CA ARG A 22 -5.68 -11.57 -2.25
C ARG A 22 -7.02 -10.92 -2.57
N THR A 23 -7.22 -9.67 -2.16
CA THR A 23 -8.50 -8.96 -2.30
C THR A 23 -8.67 -8.39 -3.71
N HIS A 24 -7.61 -7.77 -4.25
CA HIS A 24 -7.67 -6.99 -5.49
C HIS A 24 -6.90 -7.64 -6.65
N GLY A 25 -6.11 -8.68 -6.38
CA GLY A 25 -5.24 -9.31 -7.35
C GLY A 25 -3.77 -8.90 -7.20
N PRO A 26 -2.87 -9.64 -7.87
CA PRO A 26 -1.41 -9.48 -7.72
C PRO A 26 -0.96 -8.09 -8.16
N CYS A 27 0.03 -7.53 -7.45
CA CYS A 27 0.57 -6.21 -7.76
C CYS A 27 1.32 -6.22 -9.09
N LEU A 28 0.88 -5.37 -10.03
CA LEU A 28 1.49 -5.24 -11.36
C LEU A 28 2.92 -4.65 -11.34
N ALA A 29 3.20 -3.76 -10.38
CA ALA A 29 4.53 -3.14 -10.21
C ALA A 29 5.54 -4.05 -9.48
N GLY A 30 5.08 -5.21 -8.99
CA GLY A 30 5.87 -6.15 -8.20
C GLY A 30 5.82 -5.89 -6.69
N ARG A 31 6.28 -6.90 -5.94
CA ARG A 31 6.18 -6.94 -4.47
C ARG A 31 7.04 -5.89 -3.77
N GLU A 32 8.26 -5.66 -4.24
CA GLU A 32 9.15 -4.65 -3.64
C GLU A 32 8.56 -3.24 -3.75
N ALA A 33 7.99 -2.89 -4.90
CA ALA A 33 7.32 -1.60 -5.11
C ALA A 33 6.07 -1.46 -4.23
N LEU A 34 5.29 -2.55 -4.06
CA LEU A 34 4.14 -2.57 -3.15
C LEU A 34 4.55 -2.33 -1.69
N MET A 35 5.63 -2.95 -1.23
CA MET A 35 6.13 -2.78 0.14
C MET A 35 6.59 -1.34 0.41
N ASP A 36 7.31 -0.73 -0.53
CA ASP A 36 7.74 0.67 -0.44
C ASP A 36 6.53 1.62 -0.44
N TRP A 37 5.58 1.40 -1.35
CA TRP A 37 4.35 2.19 -1.44
C TRP A 37 3.50 2.09 -0.17
N LEU A 38 3.33 0.90 0.40
CA LEU A 38 2.60 0.70 1.65
C LEU A 38 3.27 1.40 2.82
N SER A 39 4.60 1.31 2.93
CA SER A 39 5.36 2.04 3.96
C SER A 39 5.05 3.54 3.90
N ASP A 40 5.05 4.14 2.70
CA ASP A 40 4.71 5.55 2.52
C ASP A 40 3.22 5.85 2.86
N GLN A 41 2.28 4.98 2.50
CA GLN A 41 0.86 5.16 2.87
C GLN A 41 0.65 5.13 4.38
N PHE A 42 1.24 4.16 5.09
CA PHE A 42 1.14 4.08 6.55
C PHE A 42 1.75 5.32 7.22
N LEU A 43 2.88 5.82 6.71
CA LEU A 43 3.48 7.08 7.20
C LEU A 43 2.58 8.29 6.95
N ARG A 44 1.91 8.37 5.79
CA ARG A 44 0.95 9.44 5.49
C ARG A 44 -0.26 9.38 6.41
N LEU A 45 -0.84 8.19 6.61
CA LEU A 45 -1.99 7.98 7.49
C LEU A 45 -1.67 8.32 8.94
N ALA A 46 -0.49 7.92 9.43
CA ALA A 46 0.00 8.28 10.75
C ALA A 46 0.15 9.79 10.94
N ARG A 47 0.55 10.53 9.89
CA ARG A 47 0.61 12.00 9.91
C ARG A 47 -0.77 12.66 9.90
N LEU A 48 -1.75 12.03 9.26
CA LEU A 48 -3.11 12.53 9.14
C LEU A 48 -4.01 12.17 10.33
N ASP A 49 -3.50 11.40 11.29
CA ASP A 49 -4.23 10.89 12.47
C ASP A 49 -5.55 10.18 12.07
N VAL A 50 -5.51 9.43 10.97
CA VAL A 50 -6.68 8.74 10.42
C VAL A 50 -7.00 7.52 11.29
N PRO A 51 -8.27 7.35 11.72
CA PRO A 51 -8.66 6.16 12.48
C PRO A 51 -8.49 4.89 11.64
N ASP A 52 -8.06 3.80 12.29
CA ASP A 52 -7.71 2.53 11.63
C ASP A 52 -8.83 2.00 10.71
N GLN A 53 -10.08 2.21 11.09
CA GLN A 53 -11.25 1.78 10.32
C GLN A 53 -11.39 2.51 8.98
N ALA A 54 -10.96 3.76 8.89
CA ALA A 54 -10.96 4.54 7.65
C ALA A 54 -9.68 4.33 6.84
N ALA A 55 -8.56 4.11 7.52
CA ALA A 55 -7.25 3.87 6.91
C ALA A 55 -7.29 2.71 5.91
N GLY A 56 -7.96 1.60 6.25
CA GLY A 56 -8.04 0.44 5.36
C GLY A 56 -8.75 0.74 4.03
N SER A 57 -9.94 1.34 4.08
CA SER A 57 -10.66 1.69 2.85
C SER A 57 -9.94 2.74 2.01
N MET A 58 -9.17 3.64 2.64
CA MET A 58 -8.34 4.60 1.93
C MET A 58 -7.16 3.92 1.21
N ILE A 59 -6.48 2.97 1.86
CA ILE A 59 -5.39 2.21 1.25
C ILE A 59 -5.93 1.36 0.09
N ASP A 60 -7.05 0.65 0.24
CA ASP A 60 -7.64 -0.16 -0.82
C ASP A 60 -7.94 0.67 -2.08
N THR A 61 -8.56 1.84 -1.88
CA THR A 61 -8.87 2.76 -2.98
C THR A 61 -7.59 3.29 -3.64
N ALA A 62 -6.62 3.70 -2.83
CA ALA A 62 -5.34 4.22 -3.32
C ALA A 62 -4.52 3.14 -4.04
N TYR A 63 -4.60 1.88 -3.61
CA TYR A 63 -3.91 0.75 -4.22
C TYR A 63 -4.44 0.49 -5.64
N LEU A 64 -5.76 0.51 -5.83
CA LEU A 64 -6.37 0.35 -7.15
C LEU A 64 -5.97 1.48 -8.11
N LEU A 65 -5.99 2.73 -7.65
CA LEU A 65 -5.54 3.87 -8.45
C LEU A 65 -4.06 3.76 -8.82
N TRP A 66 -3.22 3.45 -7.84
CA TRP A 66 -1.79 3.27 -8.05
C TRP A 66 -1.49 2.14 -9.03
N GLN A 67 -2.23 1.04 -8.99
CA GLN A 67 -2.08 -0.04 -9.98
C GLN A 67 -2.45 0.38 -11.40
N VAL A 68 -3.49 1.21 -11.58
CA VAL A 68 -3.87 1.76 -12.90
C VAL A 68 -2.76 2.68 -13.43
N GLU A 69 -2.21 3.54 -12.58
CA GLU A 69 -1.07 4.39 -12.93
C GLU A 69 0.18 3.57 -13.28
N ALA A 70 0.51 2.58 -12.46
CA ALA A 70 1.66 1.70 -12.67
C ALA A 70 1.54 0.84 -13.94
N ALA A 71 0.32 0.49 -14.34
CA ALA A 71 0.04 -0.23 -15.58
C ALA A 71 0.15 0.66 -16.83
N GLY A 72 0.37 1.98 -16.68
CA GLY A 72 0.34 2.93 -17.78
C GLY A 72 -1.04 3.10 -18.41
N LEU A 73 -2.10 2.68 -17.70
CA LEU A 73 -3.49 2.82 -18.13
C LEU A 73 -4.06 4.23 -17.86
N SER A 74 -3.25 5.13 -17.29
CA SER A 74 -3.57 6.55 -17.11
C SER A 74 -3.38 7.39 -18.37
N ASP A 75 -3.00 6.77 -19.49
CA ASP A 75 -2.95 7.39 -20.82
C ASP A 75 -3.97 6.70 -21.74
N ALA A 76 -5.22 7.15 -21.64
CA ALA A 76 -6.16 7.05 -22.74
C ALA A 76 -6.65 8.47 -23.01
N ASP A 77 -5.83 9.21 -23.78
CA ASP A 77 -6.21 10.31 -24.66
C ASP A 77 -7.47 11.11 -24.29
N GLU A 78 -7.28 12.32 -23.76
CA GLU A 78 -8.12 13.49 -24.12
C GLU A 78 -7.25 14.72 -24.40
#